data_AF-A0A256GA42-F1
#
_entry.id   AF-A0A256GA42-F1
#
_cell.length_a   1.000
_cell.length_b   1.000
_cell.length_c   1.000
_cell.angle_alpha   90.00
_cell.angle_beta   90.00
_cell.angle_gamma   90.00
#
_symmetry.space_group_name_H-M   'P 1'
#
loop_
_entity.id
_entity.type
_entity.pdbx_description
1 polymer ?
#
loop_
_entity_poly.entity_id
_entity_poly.type
_entity_poly.pdbx_seq_one_letter_code
_entity_poly.pdbx_strand_id
1 'polypeptide(L)' 'MKPFKEVFPEMAEKMEKAIAARGRPRLDTPKTPVTIRLDQDVVQRFKASGKGWQGRMNEALRKAVGL' A
#
# COMPACT_ATOMS: atom_id res chain seq x y z
N MET A 1 -29.17 0.94 -27.92
CA MET A 1 -27.81 1.45 -28.16
C MET A 1 -26.85 0.31 -27.92
N LYS A 2 -25.96 -0.03 -28.86
CA LYS A 2 -24.98 -1.11 -28.66
C LYS A 2 -23.88 -0.63 -27.69
N PRO A 3 -23.45 -1.46 -26.72
CA PRO A 3 -22.38 -1.10 -25.78
C PRO A 3 -21.06 -0.77 -26.47
N PHE A 4 -20.33 0.23 -25.99
CA PHE A 4 -19.04 0.69 -26.56
C PHE A 4 -18.03 -0.44 -26.81
N LYS A 5 -17.98 -1.43 -25.91
CA LYS A 5 -17.10 -2.61 -26.06
C LYS A 5 -17.43 -3.48 -27.26
N GLU A 6 -18.69 -3.54 -27.68
CA GLU A 6 -19.13 -4.32 -28.83
C GLU A 6 -18.93 -3.57 -30.14
N VAL A 7 -18.99 -2.23 -30.11
CA VAL A 7 -18.81 -1.39 -31.31
C VAL A 7 -17.33 -1.15 -31.61
N PHE A 8 -16.48 -1.10 -30.58
CA PHE A 8 -15.05 -0.84 -30.70
C PHE A 8 -14.21 -1.80 -29.83
N PRO A 9 -14.17 -3.10 -30.18
CA PRO A 9 -13.51 -4.12 -29.37
C PRO A 9 -12.01 -3.86 -29.18
N GLU A 10 -11.28 -3.45 -30.23
CA GLU A 10 -9.85 -3.14 -30.11
C GLU A 10 -9.55 -1.91 -29.25
N MET A 11 -10.42 -0.89 -29.31
CA MET A 11 -10.27 0.32 -28.50
C MET A 11 -10.54 0.01 -27.03
N ALA A 12 -11.54 -0.81 -26.75
CA ALA A 12 -11.85 -1.28 -25.40
C ALA A 12 -10.68 -2.08 -24.81
N GLU A 13 -10.05 -2.97 -25.58
CA GLU A 13 -8.90 -3.75 -25.12
C GLU A 13 -7.68 -2.86 -24.82
N LYS A 14 -7.41 -1.87 -25.67
CA LYS A 14 -6.34 -0.89 -25.44
C LYS A 14 -6.60 -0.04 -24.19
N MET A 15 -7.85 0.37 -23.97
CA MET A 15 -8.24 1.12 -22.77
C MET A 15 -8.11 0.27 -21.51
N GLU A 16 -8.54 -0.99 -21.52
CA GLU A 16 -8.37 -1.89 -20.36
C GLU A 16 -6.91 -2.13 -20.03
N LYS A 17 -6.04 -2.35 -21.04
CA LYS A 17 -4.59 -2.45 -20.83
C LYS A 17 -3.99 -1.16 -20.25
N ALA A 18 -4.41 0.00 -20.74
CA ALA A 18 -3.95 1.29 -20.22
C ALA A 18 -4.42 1.55 -18.78
N ILE A 19 -5.63 1.11 -18.42
CA ILE A 19 -6.16 1.21 -17.05
C ILE A 19 -5.44 0.24 -16.13
N ALA A 20 -5.17 -0.99 -16.56
CA ALA A 20 -4.39 -1.98 -15.80
C ALA A 20 -2.94 -1.53 -15.58
N ALA A 21 -2.36 -0.81 -16.55
CA ALA A 21 -1.04 -0.17 -16.42
C ALA A 21 -1.06 1.10 -15.55
N ARG A 22 -2.23 1.66 -15.26
CA ARG A 22 -2.39 2.87 -14.44
C ARG A 22 -2.52 2.48 -12.96
N GLY A 23 -1.40 2.38 -12.28
CA GLY A 23 -1.32 2.18 -10.83
C GLY A 23 0.11 1.98 -10.35
N ARG A 24 0.37 2.15 -9.06
CA ARG A 24 1.63 1.67 -8.47
C ARG A 24 1.63 0.13 -8.61
N PRO A 25 2.71 -0.49 -9.11
CA PRO A 25 2.81 -1.94 -9.18
C PRO A 25 2.39 -2.57 -7.86
N ARG A 26 1.59 -3.64 -7.92
CA ARG A 26 1.24 -4.40 -6.72
C ARG A 26 2.56 -4.88 -6.10
N LEU A 27 2.86 -4.45 -4.88
CA LEU A 27 4.00 -4.99 -4.16
C LEU A 27 3.72 -6.46 -3.84
N ASP A 28 4.73 -7.32 -4.03
CA ASP A 28 4.63 -8.75 -3.68
C ASP A 28 4.39 -8.97 -2.19
N THR A 29 4.82 -8.03 -1.33
CA THR A 29 4.59 -8.09 0.12
C THR A 29 4.16 -6.71 0.62
N PRO A 30 2.85 -6.37 0.53
CA PRO A 30 2.35 -5.10 1.03
C PRO A 30 2.37 -5.07 2.56
N LYS A 31 2.45 -3.87 3.14
CA LYS A 31 2.28 -3.69 4.59
C LYS A 31 0.82 -3.95 4.94
N THR A 32 0.57 -4.86 5.87
CA THR A 32 -0.78 -5.11 6.37
C THR A 32 -1.18 -4.02 7.38
N PRO A 33 -2.25 -3.24 7.15
CA PRO A 33 -2.75 -2.32 8.16
C PRO A 33 -3.36 -3.12 9.30
N VAL A 34 -2.81 -2.97 10.51
CA VAL A 34 -3.33 -3.62 11.72
C VAL A 34 -3.65 -2.55 12.77
N THR A 35 -4.74 -2.75 13.50
CA THR A 35 -5.11 -1.92 14.65
C THR A 35 -4.66 -2.63 15.92
N ILE A 36 -3.62 -2.10 16.56
CA ILE A 36 -3.09 -2.60 17.84
C ILE A 36 -3.07 -1.47 18.87
N ARG A 37 -3.22 -1.81 20.15
CA ARG A 37 -2.98 -0.88 21.26
C ARG A 37 -1.53 -1.02 21.71
N LEU A 38 -0.83 0.09 21.84
CA LEU A 38 0.55 0.19 22.31
C LEU A 38 0.57 1.10 23.53
N ASP A 39 1.56 0.89 24.39
CA ASP A 39 1.79 1.77 25.53
C ASP A 39 2.07 3.21 25.07
N GLN A 40 1.57 4.17 25.84
CA GLN A 40 1.61 5.57 25.48
C GLN A 40 3.06 6.09 25.37
N ASP A 41 3.92 5.70 26.29
CA ASP A 41 5.33 6.07 26.33
C ASP A 41 6.10 5.57 25.10
N VAL A 42 5.82 4.34 24.65
CA VAL A 42 6.39 3.77 23.42
C VAL A 42 6.01 4.62 22.21
N VAL A 43 4.72 4.94 22.05
CA VAL A 43 4.24 5.76 20.93
C VAL A 43 4.85 7.16 20.98
N GLN A 44 4.94 7.77 22.16
CA GLN A 44 5.52 9.10 22.31
C GLN A 44 7.01 9.10 21.98
N ARG A 45 7.76 8.08 22.43
CA ARG A 45 9.19 7.94 22.12
C ARG A 45 9.44 7.84 20.62
N PHE A 46 8.62 7.08 19.90
CA PHE A 46 8.73 7.04 18.44
C PHE A 46 8.29 8.37 17.82
N LYS A 47 7.16 8.96 18.20
CA LYS A 47 6.71 10.26 17.64
C LYS A 47 7.74 11.38 17.82
N ALA A 48 8.44 11.42 18.96
CA ALA A 48 9.50 12.39 19.24
C ALA A 48 10.67 12.31 18.25
N SER A 49 10.87 11.17 17.58
CA SER A 49 11.88 11.03 16.53
C SER A 49 11.52 11.77 15.22
N GLY A 50 10.32 12.33 15.12
CA GLY A 50 9.88 13.17 13.99
C GLY A 50 9.40 12.38 12.78
N LYS A 51 9.52 12.98 11.58
CA LYS A 51 9.06 12.38 10.32
C LYS A 51 9.61 10.96 10.13
N GLY A 52 8.75 10.03 9.75
CA GLY A 52 9.11 8.62 9.53
C GLY A 52 9.11 7.74 10.79
N TRP A 53 8.60 8.22 11.93
CA TRP A 53 8.56 7.43 13.17
C TRP A 53 7.83 6.08 13.04
N GLN A 54 6.76 6.01 12.24
CA GLN A 54 6.06 4.74 11.99
C GLN A 54 6.94 3.73 11.25
N GLY A 55 7.82 4.20 10.36
CA GLY A 55 8.79 3.36 9.67
C GLY A 55 9.85 2.81 10.63
N ARG A 56 10.38 3.66 11.52
CA ARG A 56 11.30 3.24 12.59
C ARG A 56 10.66 2.25 13.56
N MET A 57 9.40 2.47 13.92
CA MET A 57 8.63 1.54 14.75
C MET A 57 8.49 0.17 14.06
N ASN A 58 8.17 0.17 12.77
CA ASN A 58 8.11 -1.07 11.99
C ASN A 58 9.47 -1.79 11.92
N GLU A 59 10.57 -1.06 11.76
CA GLU A 59 11.92 -1.64 11.77
C GLU A 59 12.26 -2.28 13.13
N ALA A 60 11.91 -1.62 14.24
CA ALA A 60 12.07 -2.18 15.58
C ALA A 60 11.26 -3.47 15.77
N LEU A 61 10.02 -3.50 15.28
CA LEU A 61 9.19 -4.71 15.30
C LEU A 61 9.80 -5.84 14.48
N ARG A 62 10.35 -5.57 13.28
CA ARG A 62 11.06 -6.57 12.47
C ARG A 62 12.24 -7.17 13.21
N LYS A 63 13.10 -6.31 13.79
CA LYS A 63 14.24 -6.76 14.59
C LYS A 63 13.81 -7.62 15.78
N ALA A 64 12.73 -7.28 16.47
CA ALA A 64 12.22 -8.03 17.62
C ALA A 64 11.74 -9.45 17.26
N VAL A 65 11.30 -9.68 16.02
CA VAL A 65 10.86 -10.99 15.53
C VAL A 65 11.91 -11.70 14.67
N GLY A 66 13.11 -11.13 14.52
CA GLY A 66 14.20 -11.71 13.73
C GLY A 66 14.09 -11.52 12.20
N LEU A 67 13.43 -10.45 11.74
CA LEU A 67 13.26 -10.07 10.33
C LEU A 67 14.11 -8.87 9.88
#